data_AF-A0A2M7UB22-F1
#
_entry.id   AF-A0A2M7UB22-F1
#
_cell.length_a   1.000
_cell.length_b   1.000
_cell.length_c   1.000
_cell.angle_alpha   90.00
_cell.angle_beta   90.00
_cell.angle_gamma   90.00
#
_symmetry.space_group_name_H-M   'P 1'
#
loop_
_entity.id
_entity.type
_entity.pdbx_description
1 polymer ?
#
loop_
_entity_poly.entity_id
_entity_poly.type
_entity_poly.pdbx_seq_one_letter_code
_entity_poly.pdbx_strand_id
1 'polypeptide(L)'
;MEKIIGYLLIIIGVFVIFLSGFNGYQILTKKTQPIKILNLKGININLSQTTGVKQPPVELVSAKDLNETLNFFAYLTVLGLFINVGFKIASLGVNLVRPIKIDSLKSQTLVR
;
A
#
# COMPACT_ATOMS: atom_id res chain seq x y z
N MET A 1 27.70 9.25 15.41
CA MET A 1 26.42 9.93 15.08
C MET A 1 25.62 9.14 14.03
N GLU A 2 26.24 8.69 12.93
CA GLU A 2 25.51 8.01 11.82
C GLU A 2 24.76 6.75 12.24
N LYS A 3 25.33 5.93 13.13
CA LYS A 3 24.64 4.74 13.66
C LYS A 3 23.37 5.07 14.43
N ILE A 4 23.35 6.19 15.15
CA ILE A 4 22.17 6.64 15.92
C ILE A 4 21.05 7.02 14.95
N ILE A 5 21.39 7.80 13.92
CA ILE A 5 20.46 8.13 12.83
C ILE A 5 19.94 6.86 12.14
N GLY A 6 20.83 5.88 11.88
CA GLY A 6 20.45 4.62 11.26
C GLY A 6 19.43 3.84 12.07
N TYR A 7 19.65 3.67 13.38
CA TYR A 7 18.68 3.02 14.27
C TYR A 7 17.36 3.81 14.37
N LEU A 8 17.41 5.14 14.39
CA LEU A 8 16.21 5.98 14.40
C LEU A 8 15.37 5.73 13.13
N LEU A 9 16.00 5.71 11.96
CA LEU A 9 15.32 5.42 10.69
C LEU A 9 14.70 4.01 10.67
N ILE A 10 15.39 3.01 11.20
CA ILE A 10 14.86 1.64 11.32
C ILE A 10 13.60 1.64 12.18
N ILE A 11 13.65 2.25 13.37
CA ILE A 11 12.50 2.31 14.29
C ILE A 11 11.33 3.01 13.64
N ILE A 12 11.54 4.18 13.02
CA ILE A 12 10.48 4.94 12.36
C ILE A 12 9.88 4.14 11.20
N GLY A 13 10.72 3.56 10.33
CA GLY A 13 10.26 2.79 9.18
C GLY A 13 9.44 1.56 9.59
N VAL A 14 9.91 0.82 10.59
CA VAL A 14 9.18 -0.34 11.15
C VAL A 14 7.87 0.10 11.80
N PHE A 15 7.88 1.22 12.53
CA PHE A 15 6.68 1.76 13.17
C PHE A 15 5.60 2.15 12.14
N VAL A 16 5.99 2.78 11.02
CA VAL A 16 5.08 3.10 9.91
C VAL A 16 4.48 1.82 9.32
N ILE A 17 5.31 0.81 9.02
CA ILE A 17 4.84 -0.49 8.50
C ILE A 17 3.83 -1.11 9.46
N PHE A 18 4.14 -1.11 10.76
CA PHE A 18 3.26 -1.68 11.79
C PHE A 18 1.91 -0.97 11.86
N LEU A 19 1.91 0.37 11.87
CA LEU A 19 0.67 1.16 11.85
C LEU A 19 -0.17 0.90 10.59
N SER A 20 0.46 0.84 9.42
CA SER A 20 -0.25 0.54 8.17
C SER A 20 -0.82 -0.87 8.16
N GLY A 21 -0.05 -1.86 8.61
CA GLY A 21 -0.50 -3.25 8.74
C GLY A 21 -1.65 -3.40 9.74
N PHE A 22 -1.59 -2.70 10.87
CA PHE A 22 -2.66 -2.71 11.87
C PHE A 22 -3.97 -2.10 11.33
N ASN A 23 -3.90 -0.97 10.64
CA ASN A 23 -5.07 -0.38 9.98
C ASN A 23 -5.62 -1.31 8.88
N GLY A 24 -4.73 -1.94 8.09
CA GLY A 24 -5.09 -2.93 7.08
C GLY A 24 -5.80 -4.15 7.67
N TYR A 25 -5.37 -4.63 8.83
CA TYR A 25 -6.02 -5.74 9.53
C TYR A 25 -7.42 -5.37 10.04
N GLN A 26 -7.59 -4.15 10.57
CA GLN A 26 -8.91 -3.71 11.05
C GLN A 26 -9.95 -3.64 9.95
N ILE A 27 -9.55 -3.22 8.75
CA ILE A 27 -10.49 -3.14 7.62
C ILE A 27 -10.86 -4.51 7.07
N LEU A 28 -9.92 -5.47 7.10
CA LEU A 28 -10.20 -6.87 6.73
C LEU A 28 -11.18 -7.52 7.71
N THR A 29 -11.08 -7.18 9.00
CA THR A 29 -12.00 -7.66 10.04
C THR A 29 -13.33 -6.90 10.09
N LYS A 30 -13.60 -6.01 9.13
CA LYS A 30 -14.79 -5.15 9.06
C LYS A 30 -15.04 -4.30 10.31
N LYS A 31 -14.01 -4.08 11.14
CA LYS A 31 -14.12 -3.25 12.35
C LYS A 31 -14.18 -1.76 12.03
N THR A 32 -13.66 -1.37 10.87
CA THR A 32 -13.66 0.00 10.36
C THR A 32 -14.06 0.01 8.88
N GLN A 33 -14.84 1.01 8.49
CA GLN A 33 -15.26 1.17 7.09
C GLN A 33 -14.11 1.77 6.26
N PRO A 34 -13.90 1.31 5.01
CA PRO A 34 -12.96 1.92 4.10
C PRO A 34 -13.27 3.40 3.89
N ILE A 35 -12.22 4.22 3.82
CA ILE A 35 -12.36 5.60 3.37
C ILE A 35 -12.91 5.55 1.93
N LYS A 36 -13.96 6.33 1.67
CA LYS A 36 -14.55 6.43 0.34
C LYS A 36 -13.72 7.39 -0.50
N ILE A 37 -12.83 6.84 -1.31
CA ILE A 37 -11.93 7.54 -2.24
C ILE A 37 -12.57 7.66 -3.64
N LEU A 38 -13.33 6.66 -4.05
CA LEU A 38 -13.98 6.54 -5.35
C LEU A 38 -15.51 6.59 -5.19
N ASN A 39 -16.17 7.37 -6.03
CA ASN A 39 -17.62 7.46 -6.08
C ASN A 39 -18.09 7.41 -7.54
N LEU A 40 -18.32 6.20 -8.01
CA LEU A 40 -18.81 5.91 -9.35
C LEU A 40 -20.34 5.98 -9.36
N LYS A 41 -20.89 6.57 -10.42
CA LYS A 41 -22.31 6.49 -10.72
C LYS A 41 -22.59 5.13 -11.36
N GLY A 42 -23.72 4.51 -10.98
CA GLY A 42 -24.13 3.20 -11.51
C GLY A 42 -24.34 3.22 -13.02
N ILE A 43 -23.90 2.14 -13.68
CA ILE A 43 -24.16 1.92 -15.10
C ILE A 43 -25.61 1.45 -15.23
N ASN A 44 -26.47 2.35 -15.71
CA ASN A 44 -27.87 2.07 -15.98
C ASN A 44 -28.03 1.86 -17.48
N ILE A 45 -28.53 0.70 -17.90
CA ILE A 45 -28.93 0.50 -19.30
C ILE A 45 -30.42 0.76 -19.40
N ASN A 46 -30.78 1.79 -20.18
CA ASN A 46 -32.16 2.07 -20.51
C ASN A 46 -32.61 1.11 -21.62
N LEU A 47 -33.03 -0.09 -21.25
CA LEU A 47 -33.55 -1.11 -22.18
C LEU A 47 -34.80 -0.64 -22.94
N SER A 48 -35.45 0.41 -22.44
CA SER A 48 -36.56 1.13 -23.05
C SER A 48 -36.21 1.77 -24.40
N GLN A 49 -34.93 2.09 -24.65
CA GLN A 49 -34.46 2.65 -25.92
C GLN A 49 -34.31 1.59 -27.01
N THR A 50 -34.25 0.30 -26.64
CA THR A 50 -33.99 -0.81 -27.57
C THR A 50 -35.26 -1.62 -27.88
N THR A 51 -36.24 -1.62 -26.98
CA THR A 51 -37.45 -2.47 -27.09
C THR A 51 -38.77 -1.70 -27.26
N GLY A 52 -38.76 -0.37 -27.13
CA GLY A 52 -39.98 0.45 -27.24
C GLY A 52 -40.98 0.28 -26.09
N VAL A 53 -40.71 -0.61 -25.13
CA VAL A 53 -41.51 -0.83 -23.93
C VAL A 53 -40.95 0.04 -22.81
N LYS A 54 -41.79 0.86 -22.15
CA LYS A 54 -41.40 1.59 -20.93
C LYS A 54 -41.16 0.59 -19.81
N GLN A 55 -39.92 0.15 -19.65
CA GLN A 55 -39.47 -0.60 -18.49
C GLN A 55 -38.64 0.31 -17.57
N PRO A 56 -38.68 0.09 -16.25
CA PRO A 56 -37.76 0.75 -15.35
C PRO A 56 -36.31 0.40 -15.73
N PRO A 57 -35.36 1.35 -15.61
CA PRO A 57 -33.96 1.09 -15.90
C PRO A 57 -33.48 -0.12 -15.08
N VAL A 58 -32.88 -1.09 -15.77
CA VAL A 58 -32.33 -2.28 -15.14
C VAL A 58 -30.90 -1.94 -14.71
N GLU A 59 -30.65 -1.89 -13.40
CA GLU A 59 -29.29 -1.84 -12.86
C GLU A 59 -28.61 -3.19 -13.08
N LEU A 60 -27.68 -3.26 -14.02
CA LEU A 60 -26.92 -4.49 -14.30
C LEU A 60 -25.89 -4.79 -13.21
N VAL A 61 -25.34 -3.74 -12.61
CA VAL A 61 -24.42 -3.82 -11.47
C VAL A 61 -24.73 -2.67 -10.55
N SER A 62 -25.03 -2.97 -9.28
CA SER A 62 -25.31 -1.91 -8.31
C SER A 62 -24.07 -1.04 -8.13
N ALA A 63 -24.24 0.28 -8.29
CA ALA A 63 -23.20 1.27 -8.07
C ALA A 63 -22.58 1.14 -6.66
N LYS A 64 -23.41 0.68 -5.70
CA LYS A 64 -23.04 0.53 -4.30
C LYS A 64 -21.96 -0.54 -4.12
N ASP A 65 -22.18 -1.73 -4.66
CA ASP A 65 -21.25 -2.86 -4.49
C ASP A 65 -19.95 -2.61 -5.23
N LEU A 66 -20.03 -1.97 -6.41
CA LEU A 66 -18.87 -1.59 -7.20
C LEU A 66 -18.03 -0.53 -6.47
N ASN A 67 -18.69 0.50 -5.90
CA ASN A 67 -18.01 1.51 -5.10
C ASN A 67 -17.40 0.93 -3.84
N GLU A 68 -18.12 0.08 -3.11
CA GLU A 68 -17.60 -0.52 -1.87
C GLU A 68 -16.35 -1.35 -2.16
N THR A 69 -16.40 -2.19 -3.19
CA THR A 69 -15.28 -3.03 -3.62
C THR A 69 -14.08 -2.17 -4.04
N LEU A 70 -14.30 -1.18 -4.92
CA LEU A 70 -13.22 -0.33 -5.43
C LEU A 70 -12.63 0.57 -4.34
N ASN A 71 -13.44 1.07 -3.41
CA ASN A 71 -12.95 1.83 -2.26
C ASN A 71 -12.09 0.98 -1.34
N PHE A 72 -12.50 -0.26 -1.09
CA PHE A 72 -11.71 -1.20 -0.32
C PHE A 72 -10.33 -1.45 -0.98
N PHE A 73 -10.30 -1.75 -2.28
CA PHE A 73 -9.05 -1.93 -3.02
C PHE A 73 -8.18 -0.67 -3.07
N ALA A 74 -8.80 0.49 -3.32
CA ALA A 74 -8.08 1.76 -3.34
C ALA A 74 -7.43 2.05 -1.98
N TYR A 75 -8.16 1.81 -0.89
CA TYR A 75 -7.64 1.99 0.46
C TYR A 75 -6.50 1.02 0.78
N LEU A 76 -6.63 -0.26 0.41
CA LEU A 76 -5.52 -1.22 0.54
C LEU A 76 -4.29 -0.82 -0.28
N THR A 77 -4.49 -0.26 -1.45
CA THR A 77 -3.40 0.24 -2.31
C THR A 77 -2.66 1.39 -1.64
N VAL A 78 -3.41 2.34 -1.05
CA VAL A 78 -2.83 3.45 -0.28
C VAL A 78 -2.05 2.93 0.93
N LEU A 79 -2.61 1.98 1.69
CA LEU A 79 -1.89 1.34 2.80
C LEU A 79 -0.61 0.63 2.33
N GLY A 80 -0.67 -0.06 1.19
CA GLY A 80 0.48 -0.70 0.56
C GLY A 80 1.59 0.29 0.20
N LEU A 81 1.22 1.50 -0.24
CA LEU A 81 2.17 2.59 -0.48
C LEU A 81 2.88 3.02 0.81
N PHE A 82 2.15 3.16 1.92
CA PHE A 82 2.76 3.48 3.22
C PHE A 82 3.69 2.36 3.72
N ILE A 83 3.34 1.10 3.52
CA ILE A 83 4.23 -0.04 3.82
C ILE A 83 5.52 0.09 2.98
N ASN A 84 5.41 0.43 1.70
CA ASN A 84 6.58 0.62 0.83
C ASN A 84 7.47 1.79 1.29
N VAL A 85 6.86 2.91 1.68
CA VAL A 85 7.56 4.07 2.24
C VAL A 85 8.28 3.69 3.53
N GLY A 86 7.60 3.03 4.47
CA GLY A 86 8.21 2.55 5.72
C GLY A 86 9.36 1.59 5.47
N PHE A 87 9.22 0.67 4.50
CA PHE A 87 10.28 -0.25 4.09
C PHE A 87 11.50 0.48 3.53
N LYS A 88 11.31 1.46 2.65
CA LYS A 88 12.40 2.28 2.11
C LYS A 88 13.13 3.04 3.21
N ILE A 89 12.40 3.66 4.14
CA ILE A 89 12.98 4.38 5.29
C ILE A 89 13.81 3.42 6.16
N ALA A 90 13.27 2.26 6.51
CA ALA A 90 13.98 1.27 7.31
C ALA A 90 15.24 0.74 6.59
N SER A 91 15.15 0.47 5.28
CA SER A 91 16.26 0.01 4.46
C SER A 91 17.42 1.03 4.41
N LEU A 92 17.11 2.33 4.29
CA LEU A 92 18.11 3.38 4.44
C LEU A 92 18.80 3.32 5.81
N GLY A 93 18.03 3.16 6.89
CA GLY A 93 18.58 2.99 8.23
C GLY A 93 19.50 1.77 8.36
N VAL A 94 19.10 0.61 7.83
CA VAL A 94 19.94 -0.61 7.82
C VAL A 94 21.24 -0.40 7.07
N ASN A 95 21.19 0.25 5.91
CA ASN A 95 22.37 0.53 5.10
C ASN A 95 23.35 1.49 5.81
N LEU A 96 22.85 2.41 6.63
CA LEU A 96 23.68 3.33 7.42
C LEU A 96 24.34 2.67 8.64
N VAL A 97 23.69 1.66 9.24
CA VAL A 97 24.26 0.93 10.38
C VAL A 97 25.29 -0.11 9.92
N ARG A 98 25.16 -0.62 8.68
CA ARG A 98 26.06 -1.63 8.12
C ARG A 98 27.49 -1.07 8.00
N PRO A 99 28.49 -1.71 8.62
CA PRO A 99 29.88 -1.31 8.46
C PRO A 99 30.42 -1.68 7.08
N ILE A 100 31.22 -0.79 6.48
CA ILE A 100 31.97 -1.07 5.24
C ILE A 100 33.24 -1.82 5.64
N LYS A 101 33.27 -3.14 5.42
CA LYS A 101 34.50 -3.92 5.54
C LYS A 101 35.30 -3.73 4.25
N ILE A 102 36.50 -3.17 4.37
CA ILE A 102 37.45 -3.10 3.26
C ILE A 102 38.34 -4.33 3.39
N ASP A 103 38.04 -5.37 2.61
CA ASP A 103 38.94 -6.51 2.50
C ASP A 103 40.23 -6.03 1.81
N SER A 104 41.29 -5.86 2.61
CA SER A 104 42.56 -5.35 2.13
C SER A 104 43.15 -6.32 1.11
N LEU A 105 43.18 -5.92 -0.16
CA LEU A 105 43.87 -6.60 -1.28
C LEU A 105 45.42 -6.56 -1.13
N LYS A 106 45.97 -6.73 0.08
CA LYS A 106 47.41 -6.68 0.37
C LYS A 106 48.06 -8.06 0.58
N SER A 107 47.29 -9.14 0.44
CA SER A 107 47.80 -10.51 0.61
C SER A 107 48.34 -11.16 -0.67
N GLN A 108 48.42 -10.43 -1.80
CA GLN A 108 48.87 -11.00 -3.08
C GLN A 108 50.27 -10.55 -3.52
N THR A 109 51.02 -9.80 -2.71
CA THR A 109 52.31 -9.20 -3.14
C THR A 109 53.54 -9.63 -2.32
N LEU A 110 53.46 -10.68 -1.49
CA LEU A 110 54.60 -11.15 -0.68
C LEU A 110 54.97 -12.62 -0.94
N VAL A 111 54.94 -13.06 -2.20
CA VAL A 111 55.62 -14.30 -2.64
C VAL A 111 56.22 -14.05 -4.03
N ARG A 112 57.40 -13.43 -4.08
CA ARG A 112 58.33 -13.48 -5.22
C ARG A 112 59.75 -13.39 -4.71
#